data_AF-A0A7W1S867-F1
#
_entry.id   AF-A0A7W1S867-F1
#
_cell.length_a   1.000
_cell.length_b   1.000
_cell.length_c   1.000
_cell.angle_alpha   90.00
_cell.angle_beta   90.00
_cell.angle_gamma   90.00
#
_symmetry.space_group_name_H-M   'P 1'
#
loop_
_entity.id
_entity.type
_entity.pdbx_description
1 polymer ?
#
loop_
_entity_poly.entity_id
_entity_poly.type
_entity_poly.pdbx_seq_one_letter_code
_entity_poly.pdbx_strand_id
1 'polypeptide(L)'
;MTTASQPYSAWNVEEYHFPRHGTLSEKLTFLLNYTILAPSLHNTQPWKFTVHDNEIRVLADRTRQLQVADPDARELYISLGCALENLLTAATFFGLRNNVGYFPTPNDELWVATVTLKDVGTTASLADQERFHAITLRHT
;
A
#
# COMPACT_ATOMS: atom_id res chain seq x y z
N MET A 1 -31.40 -14.06 7.64
CA MET A 1 -30.53 -14.73 6.64
C MET A 1 -29.14 -14.18 6.81
N THR A 2 -28.22 -14.98 7.33
CA THR A 2 -26.82 -14.62 7.58
C THR A 2 -26.09 -14.67 6.25
N THR A 3 -25.76 -13.50 5.68
CA THR A 3 -24.85 -13.45 4.51
C THR A 3 -23.49 -13.95 4.97
N ALA A 4 -23.09 -15.12 4.47
CA ALA A 4 -21.73 -15.61 4.62
C ALA A 4 -20.77 -14.53 4.08
N SER A 5 -19.85 -14.06 4.91
CA SER A 5 -18.79 -13.15 4.46
C SER A 5 -17.97 -13.89 3.40
N GLN A 6 -18.02 -13.41 2.16
CA GLN A 6 -17.16 -13.92 1.08
C GLN A 6 -15.70 -13.75 1.52
N PRO A 7 -14.90 -14.83 1.64
CA PRO A 7 -13.56 -14.77 2.23
C PRO A 7 -12.55 -13.88 1.46
N TYR A 8 -12.95 -13.36 0.30
CA TYR A 8 -12.14 -12.49 -0.57
C TYR A 8 -12.68 -11.07 -0.72
N SER A 9 -13.57 -10.61 0.16
CA SER A 9 -14.15 -9.25 0.05
C SER A 9 -13.08 -8.14 0.00
N ALA A 10 -11.91 -8.37 0.61
CA ALA A 10 -10.78 -7.43 0.56
C ALA A 10 -10.18 -7.27 -0.84
N TRP A 11 -10.26 -8.28 -1.71
CA TRP A 11 -9.77 -8.22 -3.11
C TRP A 11 -10.77 -7.58 -4.07
N ASN A 12 -12.02 -7.37 -3.64
CA ASN A 12 -13.05 -6.71 -4.43
C ASN A 12 -12.92 -5.18 -4.33
N VAL A 13 -11.75 -4.65 -4.70
CA VAL A 13 -11.51 -3.21 -4.77
C VAL A 13 -11.92 -2.73 -6.16
N GLU A 14 -13.05 -2.05 -6.24
CA GLU A 14 -13.57 -1.57 -7.52
C GLU A 14 -12.98 -0.21 -7.87
N GLU A 15 -12.22 -0.17 -8.98
CA GLU A 15 -11.48 1.02 -9.43
C GLU A 15 -12.36 2.27 -9.61
N TYR A 16 -13.64 2.09 -9.97
CA TYR A 16 -14.57 3.19 -10.20
C TYR A 16 -14.94 3.93 -8.89
N HIS A 17 -14.72 3.31 -7.72
CA HIS A 17 -14.87 3.98 -6.43
C HIS A 17 -13.73 4.95 -6.12
N PHE A 18 -12.68 5.02 -6.95
CA PHE A 18 -11.63 6.01 -6.78
C PHE A 18 -12.23 7.43 -6.77
N PRO A 19 -12.00 8.24 -5.72
CA PRO A 19 -12.64 9.54 -5.56
C PRO A 19 -11.98 10.59 -6.48
N ARG A 20 -12.26 10.52 -7.80
CA ARG A 20 -11.67 11.40 -8.83
C ARG A 20 -11.83 12.89 -8.53
N HIS A 21 -12.96 13.26 -7.95
CA HIS A 21 -13.30 14.64 -7.58
C HIS A 21 -13.14 14.92 -6.08
N GLY A 22 -12.65 13.95 -5.31
CA GLY A 22 -12.36 14.12 -3.89
C GLY A 22 -11.06 14.88 -3.64
N THR A 23 -10.85 15.22 -2.38
CA THR A 23 -9.59 15.73 -1.84
C THR A 23 -8.44 14.76 -2.09
N LEU A 24 -7.21 15.26 -2.05
CA LEU A 24 -6.04 14.40 -2.20
C LEU A 24 -6.00 13.33 -1.09
N SER A 25 -6.28 13.69 0.16
CA SER A 25 -6.33 12.74 1.28
C SER A 25 -7.31 11.58 1.05
N GLU A 26 -8.49 11.84 0.47
CA GLU A 26 -9.45 10.79 0.11
C GLU A 26 -8.89 9.86 -0.99
N LYS A 27 -8.24 10.42 -2.02
CA LYS A 27 -7.56 9.64 -3.06
C LYS A 27 -6.45 8.77 -2.47
N LEU A 28 -5.63 9.33 -1.58
CA LEU A 28 -4.53 8.63 -0.92
C LEU A 28 -5.03 7.51 -0.01
N THR A 29 -6.09 7.76 0.74
CA THR A 29 -6.75 6.74 1.57
C THR A 29 -7.28 5.61 0.70
N PHE A 30 -7.85 5.91 -0.47
CA PHE A 30 -8.34 4.88 -1.39
C PHE A 30 -7.21 3.99 -1.92
N LEU A 31 -6.02 4.53 -2.18
CA LEU A 31 -4.87 3.72 -2.62
C LEU A 31 -4.52 2.61 -1.63
N LEU A 32 -4.76 2.84 -0.33
CA LEU A 32 -4.46 1.86 0.71
C LEU A 32 -5.23 0.55 0.53
N ASN A 33 -6.39 0.57 -0.14
CA ASN A 33 -7.14 -0.65 -0.47
C ASN A 33 -6.33 -1.60 -1.36
N TYR A 34 -5.44 -1.09 -2.22
CA TYR A 34 -4.53 -1.90 -3.05
C TYR A 34 -3.21 -2.18 -2.33
N THR A 35 -2.72 -1.23 -1.54
CA THR A 35 -1.52 -1.37 -0.71
C THR A 35 -1.60 -2.58 0.21
N ILE A 36 -2.73 -2.78 0.89
CA ILE A 36 -2.89 -3.88 1.85
C ILE A 36 -3.01 -5.27 1.21
N LEU A 37 -3.16 -5.36 -0.11
CA LEU A 37 -3.15 -6.63 -0.86
C LEU A 37 -1.74 -7.19 -1.08
N ALA A 38 -0.71 -6.47 -0.62
CA ALA A 38 0.66 -6.95 -0.69
C ALA A 38 0.84 -8.26 0.10
N PRO A 39 1.73 -9.15 -0.35
CA PRO A 39 2.09 -10.33 0.42
C PRO A 39 2.84 -9.91 1.70
N SER A 40 2.69 -10.72 2.75
CA SER A 40 3.50 -10.65 3.96
C SER A 40 3.72 -12.04 4.53
N LEU A 41 4.84 -12.23 5.24
CA LEU A 41 5.15 -13.51 5.87
C LEU A 41 4.02 -13.92 6.84
N HIS A 42 3.49 -15.13 6.67
CA HIS A 42 2.31 -15.64 7.39
C HIS A 42 1.09 -14.71 7.38
N ASN A 43 0.97 -13.85 6.36
CA ASN A 43 -0.06 -12.83 6.25
C ASN A 43 -0.16 -11.90 7.48
N THR A 44 0.97 -11.66 8.15
CA THR A 44 1.06 -10.84 9.36
C THR A 44 0.68 -9.38 9.14
N GLN A 45 0.83 -8.90 7.90
CA GLN A 45 0.52 -7.52 7.48
C GLN A 45 1.16 -6.48 8.42
N PRO A 46 2.50 -6.45 8.54
CA PRO A 46 3.20 -5.73 9.59
C PRO A 46 3.39 -4.24 9.29
N TRP A 47 2.38 -3.60 8.71
CA TRP A 47 2.41 -2.22 8.26
C TRP A 47 1.38 -1.35 8.96
N LYS A 48 1.75 -0.10 9.19
CA LYS A 48 0.88 1.01 9.58
C LYS A 48 1.03 2.12 8.56
N PHE A 49 -0.08 2.79 8.26
CA PHE A 49 -0.09 3.93 7.35
C PHE A 49 -0.68 5.15 8.05
N THR A 50 -0.09 6.31 7.81
CA THR A 50 -0.73 7.59 8.13
C THR A 50 -0.83 8.44 6.87
N VAL A 51 -2.01 9.04 6.66
CA VAL A 51 -2.27 9.92 5.53
C VAL A 51 -2.32 11.35 6.07
N HIS A 52 -1.50 12.23 5.52
CA HIS A 52 -1.46 13.64 5.88
C HIS A 52 -1.27 14.49 4.63
N ASP A 53 -2.21 15.39 4.35
CA ASP A 53 -2.21 16.29 3.19
C ASP A 53 -1.98 15.57 1.85
N ASN A 54 -0.73 15.56 1.39
CA ASN A 54 -0.28 14.97 0.14
C ASN A 54 0.72 13.83 0.36
N GLU A 55 0.81 13.27 1.57
CA GLU A 55 1.78 12.26 1.95
C GLU A 55 1.12 11.03 2.57
N ILE A 56 1.72 9.87 2.28
CA ILE A 56 1.47 8.63 3.01
C ILE A 56 2.78 8.24 3.69
N ARG A 57 2.75 8.10 5.02
CA ARG A 57 3.87 7.52 5.77
C ARG A 57 3.64 6.02 5.91
N VAL A 58 4.70 5.26 5.65
CA VAL A 58 4.73 3.81 5.80
C VAL A 58 5.56 3.48 7.02
N LEU A 59 4.94 2.86 8.01
CA LEU A 59 5.58 2.51 9.27
C LEU A 59 5.58 0.99 9.49
N ALA A 60 6.70 0.49 10.02
CA ALA A 60 6.82 -0.88 10.51
C ALA A 60 6.03 -1.07 11.81
N ASP A 61 5.20 -2.11 11.85
CA ASP A 61 4.53 -2.53 13.07
C ASP A 61 5.27 -3.71 13.71
N ARG A 62 6.28 -3.42 14.54
CA ARG A 62 7.05 -4.47 15.24
C ARG A 62 6.21 -5.32 16.19
N THR A 63 5.01 -4.90 16.57
CA THR A 63 4.08 -5.76 17.34
C THR A 63 3.62 -6.99 16.55
N ARG A 64 3.76 -6.97 15.23
CA ARG A 64 3.45 -8.06 14.30
C ARG A 64 4.69 -8.84 13.85
N GLN A 65 5.87 -8.54 14.39
CA GLN A 65 7.10 -9.27 14.08
C GLN A 65 7.02 -10.70 14.63
N LEU A 66 7.38 -11.67 13.78
CA LEU A 66 7.43 -13.08 14.17
C LEU A 66 8.76 -13.40 14.86
N GLN A 67 8.79 -13.28 16.19
CA GLN A 67 10.03 -13.40 16.99
C GLN A 67 10.82 -14.70 16.76
N VAL A 68 10.14 -15.80 16.39
CA VAL A 68 10.79 -17.11 16.14
C VAL A 68 11.16 -17.28 14.66
N ALA A 69 10.25 -16.95 13.75
CA ALA A 69 10.45 -17.19 12.31
C ALA A 69 11.22 -16.06 11.61
N ASP A 70 11.22 -14.85 12.17
CA ASP A 70 11.87 -13.65 11.67
C ASP A 70 12.45 -12.81 12.84
N PRO A 71 13.44 -13.34 13.58
CA PRO A 71 14.02 -12.67 14.75
C PRO A 71 14.68 -11.34 14.41
N ASP A 72 15.24 -11.21 13.20
CA ASP A 72 15.93 -10.01 12.72
C ASP A 72 15.01 -9.00 12.02
N ALA A 73 13.71 -9.28 11.94
CA ALA A 73 12.69 -8.47 11.26
C ALA A 73 12.92 -8.31 9.73
N ARG A 74 13.75 -9.15 9.11
CA ARG A 74 14.07 -9.05 7.69
C ARG A 74 12.82 -9.24 6.83
N GLU A 75 12.03 -10.27 7.14
CA GLU A 75 10.81 -10.60 6.40
C GLU A 75 9.71 -9.57 6.63
N LEU A 76 9.69 -8.96 7.82
CA LEU A 76 8.86 -7.80 8.12
C LEU A 76 9.18 -6.62 7.17
N TYR A 77 10.46 -6.27 7.00
CA TYR A 77 10.84 -5.17 6.11
C TYR A 77 10.66 -5.51 4.62
N ILE A 78 10.85 -6.77 4.22
CA ILE A 78 10.49 -7.24 2.87
C ILE A 78 8.99 -7.06 2.62
N SER A 79 8.15 -7.43 3.60
CA SER A 79 6.69 -7.25 3.52
C SER A 79 6.30 -5.77 3.36
N LEU A 80 6.98 -4.86 4.07
CA LEU A 80 6.80 -3.41 3.92
C LEU A 80 7.20 -2.90 2.53
N GLY A 81 8.28 -3.44 1.95
CA GLY A 81 8.69 -3.16 0.57
C GLY A 81 7.63 -3.58 -0.44
N CYS A 82 7.02 -4.76 -0.26
CA CYS A 82 5.91 -5.22 -1.09
C CYS A 82 4.69 -4.28 -0.97
N ALA A 83 4.32 -3.87 0.24
CA ALA A 83 3.23 -2.91 0.46
C ALA A 83 3.51 -1.57 -0.21
N LEU A 84 4.74 -1.05 -0.06
CA LEU A 84 5.17 0.18 -0.71
C LEU A 84 5.05 0.08 -2.23
N GLU A 85 5.53 -0.99 -2.86
CA GLU A 85 5.43 -1.14 -4.32
C GLU A 85 3.98 -1.20 -4.81
N ASN A 86 3.08 -1.87 -4.09
CA ASN A 86 1.65 -1.85 -4.40
C ASN A 86 1.09 -0.41 -4.32
N LEU A 87 1.49 0.37 -3.30
CA LEU A 87 1.09 1.77 -3.18
C LEU A 87 1.57 2.61 -4.37
N LEU A 88 2.85 2.49 -4.77
CA LEU A 88 3.40 3.26 -5.88
C LEU A 88 2.75 2.87 -7.22
N THR A 89 2.50 1.58 -7.41
CA THR A 89 1.79 1.06 -8.59
C THR A 89 0.37 1.61 -8.66
N ALA A 90 -0.39 1.55 -7.56
CA ALA A 90 -1.74 2.12 -7.50
C ALA A 90 -1.74 3.64 -7.72
N ALA A 91 -0.82 4.37 -7.08
CA ALA A 91 -0.66 5.81 -7.29
C ALA A 91 -0.47 6.14 -8.78
N THR A 92 0.45 5.43 -9.44
CA THR A 92 0.78 5.64 -10.85
C THR A 92 -0.43 5.35 -11.74
N PHE A 93 -1.15 4.26 -11.51
CA PHE A 93 -2.36 3.91 -12.23
C PHE A 93 -3.44 5.00 -12.17
N PHE A 94 -3.68 5.55 -10.98
CA PHE A 94 -4.68 6.60 -10.77
C PHE A 94 -4.19 8.02 -11.14
N GLY A 95 -3.03 8.15 -11.79
CA GLY A 95 -2.52 9.45 -12.28
C GLY A 95 -1.90 10.33 -11.20
N LEU A 96 -1.45 9.73 -10.10
CA LEU A 96 -0.75 10.40 -9.01
C LEU A 96 0.76 10.20 -9.18
N ARG A 97 1.48 11.28 -9.49
CA ARG A 97 2.95 11.25 -9.50
C ARG A 97 3.44 11.13 -8.07
N ASN A 98 4.29 10.15 -7.80
CA ASN A 98 4.84 9.86 -6.49
C ASN A 98 6.35 10.14 -6.42
N ASN A 99 6.83 10.46 -5.22
CA ASN A 99 8.24 10.55 -4.85
C ASN A 99 8.42 9.90 -3.48
N VAL A 100 9.44 9.06 -3.32
CA VAL A 100 9.67 8.29 -2.10
C VAL A 100 10.92 8.78 -1.38
N GLY A 101 10.79 9.12 -0.11
CA GLY A 101 11.90 9.27 0.82
C GLY A 101 11.95 8.07 1.77
N TYR A 102 13.09 7.40 1.84
CA TYR A 102 13.30 6.24 2.72
C TYR A 102 13.95 6.66 4.02
N PHE A 103 13.54 6.04 5.14
CA PHE A 103 14.10 6.26 6.48
C PHE A 103 14.37 7.75 6.77
N PRO A 104 13.33 8.60 6.73
CA PRO A 104 13.48 10.05 6.77
C PRO A 104 14.08 10.56 8.09
N THR A 105 14.02 9.73 9.13
CA THR A 105 14.51 9.99 10.48
C THR A 105 15.58 8.96 10.82
N PRO A 106 16.87 9.33 10.91
CA PRO A 106 17.98 8.39 11.13
C PRO A 106 17.86 7.51 12.39
N ASN A 107 17.09 7.93 13.39
CA ASN A 107 16.94 7.23 14.68
C ASN A 107 15.57 6.57 14.86
N ASP A 108 14.70 6.62 13.85
CA ASP A 108 13.40 5.94 13.89
C ASP A 108 13.32 4.98 12.70
N GLU A 109 13.75 3.75 12.97
CA GLU A 109 13.72 2.63 12.01
C GLU A 109 12.30 2.14 11.72
N LEU A 110 11.30 2.58 12.51
CA LEU A 110 9.91 2.22 12.26
C LEU A 110 9.32 3.09 11.17
N TRP A 111 9.76 4.33 10.99
CA TRP A 111 9.37 5.15 9.85
C TRP A 111 10.17 4.75 8.60
N VAL A 112 9.61 3.82 7.83
CA VAL A 112 10.31 3.20 6.69
C VAL A 112 10.33 4.09 5.46
N ALA A 113 9.20 4.72 5.14
CA ALA A 113 9.11 5.59 3.98
C ALA A 113 8.07 6.70 4.14
N THR A 114 8.29 7.79 3.42
CA THR A 114 7.28 8.81 3.12
C THR A 114 7.10 8.85 1.62
N VAL A 115 5.87 8.63 1.17
CA VAL A 115 5.48 8.81 -0.23
C VAL A 115 4.78 10.15 -0.34
N THR A 116 5.38 11.09 -1.05
CA THR A 116 4.75 12.37 -1.39
C THR A 116 4.09 12.24 -2.76
N LEU A 117 2.80 12.59 -2.85
CA LEU A 117 1.99 12.43 -4.04
C LEU A 117 1.50 13.78 -4.57
N LYS A 118 1.40 13.86 -5.90
CA LYS A 118 0.83 15.01 -6.61
C LYS A 118 -0.12 14.50 -7.67
N ASP A 119 -1.34 15.00 -7.67
CA ASP A 119 -2.29 14.72 -8.72
C ASP A 119 -1.89 15.45 -10.00
N VAL A 120 -1.56 14.69 -11.02
CA VAL A 120 -1.17 15.21 -12.34
C VAL A 120 -2.19 14.83 -13.42
N GLY A 121 -3.20 14.02 -13.08
CA GLY A 121 -4.27 13.62 -14.00
C GLY A 121 -3.80 12.85 -15.24
N THR A 122 -2.58 12.30 -15.23
CA THR A 122 -2.01 11.60 -16.40
C THR A 122 -2.49 10.16 -16.47
N THR A 123 -2.80 9.68 -17.68
CA THR A 123 -3.06 8.27 -17.91
C THR A 123 -1.77 7.46 -17.74
N ALA A 124 -1.84 6.37 -16.97
CA ALA A 124 -0.73 5.44 -16.79
C ALA A 124 -0.39 4.71 -18.10
N SER A 125 0.88 4.30 -18.25
CA SER A 125 1.30 3.52 -19.41
C SER A 125 0.61 2.14 -19.43
N LEU A 126 0.59 1.46 -20.59
CA LEU A 126 0.02 0.11 -20.67
C LEU A 126 0.72 -0.86 -19.69
N ALA A 127 2.04 -0.76 -19.56
CA ALA A 127 2.81 -1.59 -18.62
C ALA A 127 2.43 -1.32 -17.15
N ASP A 128 2.16 -0.05 -16.79
CA ASP A 128 1.71 0.30 -15.43
C ASP A 128 0.29 -0.18 -15.17
N GLN A 129 -0.59 -0.14 -16.18
CA GLN A 129 -1.95 -0.70 -16.10
C GLN A 129 -1.90 -2.22 -15.90
N GLU A 130 -1.07 -2.94 -16.66
CA GLU A 130 -0.87 -4.37 -16.49
C GLU A 130 -0.36 -4.72 -15.09
N ARG A 131 0.65 -3.99 -14.60
CA ARG A 131 1.18 -4.19 -13.24
C ARG A 131 0.12 -3.93 -12.16
N PHE A 132 -0.67 -2.87 -12.32
CA PHE A 132 -1.73 -2.53 -11.39
C PHE A 132 -2.81 -3.62 -11.32
N HIS A 133 -3.31 -4.09 -12.47
CA HIS A 133 -4.31 -5.16 -12.48
C HIS A 133 -3.77 -6.49 -11.93
N ALA A 134 -2.45 -6.73 -12.00
CA ALA A 134 -1.85 -7.90 -11.38
C ALA A 134 -1.98 -7.94 -9.84
N ILE A 135 -2.16 -6.78 -9.18
CA ILE A 135 -2.32 -6.70 -7.72
C ILE A 135 -3.54 -7.50 -7.25
N THR A 136 -4.68 -7.34 -7.93
CA THR A 136 -5.95 -7.96 -7.54
C THR A 136 -6.09 -9.41 -8.03
N LEU A 137 -5.32 -9.79 -9.05
CA LEU A 137 -5.25 -11.17 -9.55
C LEU A 137 -4.34 -12.05 -8.68
N ARG A 138 -3.35 -11.47 -8.00
CA ARG A 138 -2.37 -12.21 -7.20
C ARG A 138 -2.99 -12.74 -5.92
N HIS A 139 -2.81 -14.04 -5.71
CA HIS A 139 -3.17 -14.77 -4.49
C HIS A 139 -2.08 -15.81 -4.20
N THR A 140 -2.03 -16.27 -2.94
CA THR A 140 -1.07 -17.25 -2.43
C THR A 140 -1.79 -18.20 -1.50
#